data_AF-A0A1L7XD92-F1
#
_entry.id   AF-A0A1L7XD92-F1
#
_cell.length_a   1.000
_cell.length_b   1.000
_cell.length_c   1.000
_cell.angle_alpha   90.00
_cell.angle_beta   90.00
_cell.angle_gamma   90.00
#
_symmetry.space_group_name_H-M   'P 1'
#
loop_
_entity.id
_entity.type
_entity.pdbx_description
1 polymer ?
#
loop_
_entity_poly.entity_id
_entity_poly.type
_entity_poly.pdbx_seq_one_letter_code
_entity_poly.pdbx_strand_id
1 'polypeptide(L)'
;MTTSTSSPPRGAVSKLFTPLPISNGTITLSHRIIMAPMTRNRGVPLNQDTLENPNRVWVADELIAKYYAQRATPGGLIVTESIMPSPEAGAMPGCTGLWLKEHGEGWKLTTNAVHAKGGTIFAQLTHHGRSALSIFTGTPIYSASSTPYSTDEKYTHPALGKSYSDRELYRDHPPVAMTQEDIDRTIGGYVKAAKIAMNESGFDGVEVHGGNGYLVEQFLSSNVNLREDGYGGSPDRRCRFALEVLEALVKEVGEERVAVRLSPWGVYGGVHDENRWETWSFLIEEIERRWPGFAYVSFVEARQDDLAAYPSIVKSWGVDRPIELKWAKDILGPNIKVISAGGWDGENCWEGIERGDVDGVVFARWFVSNPDLVERLREGKSLTMYNRGKFYGPTSKREVGYTDYGTWEEAAKEK
;
A
#
# COMPACT_ATOMS: atom_id res chain seq x y z
N MET A 1 13.87 21.52 33.97
CA MET A 1 14.81 20.41 33.84
C MET A 1 15.22 20.34 32.38
N THR A 2 16.48 20.64 32.07
CA THR A 2 17.05 20.60 30.72
C THR A 2 17.15 19.13 30.29
N THR A 3 16.18 18.66 29.49
CA THR A 3 16.31 17.37 28.81
C THR A 3 17.49 17.49 27.85
N SER A 4 18.59 16.81 28.20
CA SER A 4 19.71 16.58 27.29
C SER A 4 19.18 15.90 26.03
N THR A 5 19.01 16.66 24.95
CA THR A 5 18.64 16.14 23.63
C THR A 5 19.89 15.51 23.00
N SER A 6 20.28 14.32 23.47
CA SER A 6 21.23 13.50 22.74
C SER A 6 20.60 13.08 21.42
N SER A 7 21.30 13.27 20.31
CA SER A 7 20.86 12.77 19.00
C SER A 7 20.52 11.27 19.09
N PRO A 8 19.45 10.79 18.42
CA PRO A 8 19.07 9.39 18.47
C PRO A 8 20.22 8.49 17.98
N PRO A 9 20.41 7.28 18.55
CA PRO A 9 21.36 6.30 18.03
C PRO A 9 21.20 6.09 16.51
N ARG A 10 22.33 6.06 15.79
CA ARG A 10 22.38 5.87 14.32
C ARG A 10 23.28 4.69 13.95
N GLY A 11 23.09 4.16 12.75
CA GLY A 11 23.84 2.99 12.26
C GLY A 11 23.51 1.73 13.06
N ALA A 12 24.39 0.73 13.02
CA ALA A 12 24.15 -0.61 13.57
C ALA A 12 23.68 -0.68 15.04
N VAL A 13 23.93 0.35 15.85
CA VAL A 13 23.50 0.41 17.26
C VAL A 13 22.04 0.85 17.45
N SER A 14 21.37 1.31 16.39
CA SER A 14 19.97 1.71 16.42
C SER A 14 19.03 0.51 16.56
N LYS A 15 17.90 0.72 17.23
CA LYS A 15 16.74 -0.19 17.25
C LYS A 15 16.27 -0.58 15.85
N LEU A 16 16.52 0.24 14.82
CA LEU A 16 16.22 -0.11 13.43
C LEU A 16 16.79 -1.48 13.01
N PHE A 17 17.90 -1.89 13.59
CA PHE A 17 18.59 -3.14 13.28
C PHE A 17 18.39 -4.24 14.32
N THR A 18 17.37 -4.09 15.16
CA THR A 18 16.96 -5.12 16.12
C THR A 18 15.82 -5.96 15.55
N PRO A 19 15.66 -7.22 15.99
CA PRO A 19 14.56 -8.06 15.55
C PRO A 19 13.17 -7.48 15.86
N LEU A 20 12.20 -7.76 14.99
CA LEU A 20 10.80 -7.38 15.16
C LEU A 20 9.91 -8.61 14.90
N PRO A 21 9.31 -9.22 15.93
CA PRO A 21 8.31 -10.26 15.73
C PRO A 21 7.01 -9.65 15.19
N ILE A 22 6.47 -10.23 14.13
CA ILE A 22 5.14 -9.93 13.55
C ILE A 22 4.34 -11.23 13.50
N SER A 23 3.07 -11.18 13.06
CA SER A 23 2.29 -12.40 12.81
C SER A 23 2.21 -13.30 14.05
N ASN A 24 1.93 -12.70 15.20
CA ASN A 24 1.94 -13.34 16.53
C ASN A 24 3.26 -14.10 16.83
N GLY A 25 4.38 -13.61 16.32
CA GLY A 25 5.72 -14.19 16.52
C GLY A 25 6.08 -15.33 15.55
N THR A 26 5.19 -15.73 14.64
CA THR A 26 5.49 -16.76 13.64
C THR A 26 6.51 -16.29 12.60
N ILE A 27 6.60 -14.98 12.37
CA ILE A 27 7.62 -14.34 11.54
C ILE A 27 8.40 -13.37 12.42
N THR A 28 9.73 -13.51 12.44
CA THR A 28 10.62 -12.56 13.12
C THR A 28 11.51 -11.88 12.09
N LEU A 29 11.29 -10.60 11.88
CA LEU A 29 12.13 -9.77 11.02
C LEU A 29 13.48 -9.53 11.71
N SER A 30 14.57 -9.49 10.93
CA SER A 30 15.92 -9.21 11.43
C SER A 30 16.18 -7.71 11.64
N HIS A 31 15.36 -6.86 11.03
CA HIS A 31 15.40 -5.41 11.13
C HIS A 31 14.01 -4.79 10.95
N ARG A 32 13.89 -3.52 11.33
CA ARG A 32 12.64 -2.74 11.34
C ARG A 32 12.48 -1.84 10.12
N ILE A 33 13.27 -2.05 9.08
CA ILE A 33 13.22 -1.34 7.80
C ILE A 33 12.41 -2.19 6.81
N ILE A 34 11.28 -1.68 6.33
CA ILE A 34 10.33 -2.39 5.47
C ILE A 34 10.27 -1.71 4.10
N MET A 35 10.26 -2.49 3.02
CA MET A 35 10.00 -1.95 1.69
C MET A 35 8.51 -1.69 1.51
N ALA A 36 8.17 -0.43 1.21
CA ALA A 36 6.80 0.00 1.00
C ALA A 36 6.18 -0.63 -0.24
N PRO A 37 4.85 -0.76 -0.26
CA PRO A 37 4.12 -1.06 -1.48
C PRO A 37 4.21 0.13 -2.44
N MET A 38 4.74 -0.10 -3.65
CA MET A 38 5.06 0.93 -4.64
C MET A 38 4.63 0.51 -6.05
N THR A 39 3.52 1.04 -6.57
CA THR A 39 3.16 0.87 -7.99
C THR A 39 4.27 1.33 -8.91
N ARG A 40 4.78 0.43 -9.78
CA ARG A 40 5.84 0.74 -10.76
C ARG A 40 5.41 0.59 -12.22
N ASN A 41 4.23 0.01 -12.47
CA ASN A 41 3.67 -0.21 -13.81
C ASN A 41 4.65 -0.97 -14.72
N ARG A 42 5.19 -2.08 -14.23
CA ARG A 42 6.19 -2.88 -14.93
C ARG A 42 5.69 -4.23 -15.39
N GLY A 43 4.42 -4.59 -15.17
CA GLY A 43 3.84 -5.82 -15.69
C GLY A 43 3.88 -5.88 -17.22
N VAL A 44 3.87 -7.10 -17.76
CA VAL A 44 3.75 -7.35 -19.20
C VAL A 44 2.30 -7.64 -19.57
N PRO A 45 1.84 -7.22 -20.75
CA PRO A 45 0.48 -7.49 -21.16
C PRO A 45 0.30 -9.00 -21.38
N LEU A 46 -0.79 -9.58 -20.86
CA LEU A 46 -1.09 -10.99 -21.11
C LEU A 46 -1.56 -11.19 -22.56
N ASN A 47 -2.29 -10.21 -23.10
CA ASN A 47 -2.83 -10.25 -24.45
C ASN A 47 -2.26 -9.12 -25.30
N GLN A 48 -2.26 -9.30 -26.62
CA GLN A 48 -1.90 -8.23 -27.55
C GLN A 48 -2.88 -7.05 -27.42
N ASP A 49 -2.33 -5.84 -27.33
CA ASP A 49 -3.10 -4.61 -27.17
C ASP A 49 -3.54 -4.08 -28.54
N THR A 50 -4.86 -3.94 -28.76
CA THR A 50 -5.45 -3.41 -30.00
C THR A 50 -6.54 -2.39 -29.68
N LEU A 51 -6.88 -1.50 -30.61
CA LEU A 51 -7.93 -0.49 -30.37
C LEU A 51 -9.30 -1.13 -30.13
N GLU A 52 -9.59 -2.22 -30.81
CA GLU A 52 -10.86 -2.95 -30.72
C GLU A 52 -10.91 -3.86 -29.49
N ASN A 53 -9.76 -4.38 -29.06
CA ASN A 53 -9.61 -5.23 -27.89
C ASN A 53 -8.38 -4.78 -27.07
N PRO A 54 -8.51 -3.72 -26.26
CA PRO A 54 -7.39 -3.21 -25.49
C PRO A 54 -6.98 -4.20 -24.40
N ASN A 55 -5.69 -4.29 -24.11
CA ASN A 55 -5.18 -5.13 -23.04
C ASN A 55 -5.59 -4.56 -21.67
N ARG A 56 -6.21 -5.40 -20.85
CA ARG A 56 -6.67 -5.07 -19.50
C ARG A 56 -5.99 -5.91 -18.42
N VAL A 57 -5.14 -6.84 -18.83
CA VAL A 57 -4.55 -7.85 -17.95
C VAL A 57 -3.03 -7.76 -18.06
N TRP A 58 -2.37 -7.62 -16.91
CA TRP A 58 -0.92 -7.50 -16.84
C TRP A 58 -0.39 -8.53 -15.84
N VAL A 59 0.69 -9.21 -16.20
CA VAL A 59 1.30 -10.26 -15.38
C VAL A 59 2.70 -9.85 -14.94
N ALA A 60 3.12 -10.35 -13.78
CA ALA A 60 4.49 -10.22 -13.32
C ALA A 60 5.42 -11.14 -14.13
N ASP A 61 6.67 -10.73 -14.32
CA ASP A 61 7.69 -11.49 -15.06
C ASP A 61 9.04 -11.48 -14.33
N GLU A 62 10.08 -12.03 -14.96
CA GLU A 62 11.43 -12.11 -14.40
C GLU A 62 12.04 -10.74 -14.06
N LEU A 63 11.66 -9.67 -14.76
CA LEU A 63 12.14 -8.32 -14.45
C LEU A 63 11.58 -7.84 -13.11
N ILE A 64 10.29 -8.08 -12.86
CA ILE A 64 9.67 -7.78 -11.57
C ILE A 64 10.29 -8.64 -10.46
N ALA A 65 10.52 -9.93 -10.72
CA ALA A 65 11.19 -10.81 -9.77
C ALA A 65 12.60 -10.31 -9.41
N LYS A 66 13.39 -9.88 -10.41
CA LYS A 66 14.71 -9.27 -10.21
C LYS A 66 14.64 -8.01 -9.34
N TYR A 67 13.64 -7.15 -9.55
CA TYR A 67 13.46 -5.92 -8.79
C TYR A 67 13.26 -6.16 -7.29
N TYR A 68 12.38 -7.09 -6.93
CA TYR A 68 12.16 -7.44 -5.52
C TYR A 68 13.34 -8.22 -4.95
N ALA A 69 13.94 -9.14 -5.72
CA ALA A 69 15.14 -9.85 -5.29
C ALA A 69 16.29 -8.90 -4.97
N GLN A 70 16.51 -7.83 -5.75
CA GLN A 70 17.53 -6.82 -5.45
C GLN A 70 17.35 -6.16 -4.07
N ARG A 71 16.11 -6.08 -3.57
CA ARG A 71 15.74 -5.39 -2.31
C ARG A 71 15.55 -6.34 -1.13
N ALA A 72 15.54 -7.64 -1.38
CA ALA A 72 15.39 -8.64 -0.34
C ALA A 72 16.69 -8.77 0.48
N THR A 73 16.51 -8.75 1.79
CA THR A 73 17.54 -9.00 2.80
C THR A 73 17.11 -10.20 3.65
N PRO A 74 18.06 -10.96 4.24
CA PRO A 74 17.72 -12.02 5.19
C PRO A 74 16.92 -11.47 6.37
N GLY A 75 15.70 -11.97 6.56
CA GLY A 75 14.76 -11.52 7.60
C GLY A 75 14.16 -10.13 7.35
N GLY A 76 14.23 -9.57 6.14
CA GLY A 76 13.57 -8.31 5.78
C GLY A 76 12.13 -8.51 5.30
N LEU A 77 11.26 -7.53 5.54
CA LEU A 77 9.89 -7.51 5.00
C LEU A 77 9.79 -6.63 3.74
N ILE A 78 9.18 -7.19 2.70
CA ILE A 78 8.78 -6.51 1.48
C ILE A 78 7.26 -6.54 1.36
N VAL A 79 6.65 -5.41 1.03
CA VAL A 79 5.25 -5.37 0.58
C VAL A 79 5.25 -5.03 -0.91
N THR A 80 4.56 -5.83 -1.74
CA THR A 80 4.53 -5.64 -3.19
C THR A 80 3.90 -4.31 -3.58
N GLU A 81 4.07 -3.89 -4.83
CA GLU A 81 3.15 -2.96 -5.48
C GLU A 81 1.68 -3.38 -5.36
N SER A 82 0.77 -2.46 -5.66
CA SER A 82 -0.67 -2.74 -5.70
C SER A 82 -0.99 -3.88 -6.67
N ILE A 83 -1.60 -4.93 -6.14
CA ILE A 83 -2.08 -6.10 -6.88
C ILE A 83 -3.61 -6.05 -6.91
N MET A 84 -4.19 -6.09 -8.11
CA MET A 84 -5.64 -6.04 -8.29
C MET A 84 -6.28 -7.41 -7.99
N PRO A 85 -7.19 -7.54 -7.01
CA PRO A 85 -7.82 -8.82 -6.67
C PRO A 85 -8.90 -9.28 -7.66
N SER A 86 -9.31 -8.43 -8.59
CA SER A 86 -10.35 -8.73 -9.59
C SER A 86 -10.19 -7.83 -10.83
N PRO A 87 -10.90 -8.11 -11.94
CA PRO A 87 -10.90 -7.23 -13.11
C PRO A 87 -11.45 -5.81 -12.84
N GLU A 88 -12.45 -5.69 -11.96
CA GLU A 88 -13.09 -4.41 -11.63
C GLU A 88 -12.29 -3.55 -10.63
N ALA A 89 -11.32 -4.15 -9.95
CA ALA A 89 -10.49 -3.47 -8.96
C ALA A 89 -9.59 -2.37 -9.56
N GLY A 90 -9.29 -2.44 -10.85
CA GLY A 90 -8.46 -1.47 -11.55
C GLY A 90 -7.67 -2.13 -12.68
N ALA A 91 -7.24 -1.32 -13.64
CA ALA A 91 -6.46 -1.80 -14.79
C ALA A 91 -5.49 -0.72 -15.30
N MET A 92 -4.86 0.00 -14.37
CA MET A 92 -3.82 0.96 -14.72
C MET A 92 -2.74 0.22 -15.53
N PRO A 93 -2.34 0.71 -16.72
CA PRO A 93 -1.37 0.04 -17.57
C PRO A 93 -0.11 -0.39 -16.81
N GLY A 94 0.29 -1.66 -16.95
CA GLY A 94 1.44 -2.25 -16.27
C GLY A 94 1.22 -2.64 -14.80
N CYS A 95 0.06 -2.37 -14.20
CA CYS A 95 -0.28 -2.89 -12.86
C CYS A 95 -0.85 -4.29 -12.96
N THR A 96 -0.31 -5.22 -12.18
CA THR A 96 -0.69 -6.63 -12.25
C THR A 96 -1.92 -6.97 -11.40
N GLY A 97 -2.56 -8.11 -11.70
CA GLY A 97 -3.63 -8.67 -10.86
C GLY A 97 -3.22 -9.95 -10.12
N LEU A 98 -4.19 -10.55 -9.43
CA LEU A 98 -4.09 -11.87 -8.79
C LEU A 98 -5.44 -12.60 -8.75
N TRP A 99 -6.03 -12.81 -9.93
CA TRP A 99 -7.32 -13.50 -10.09
C TRP A 99 -7.32 -14.55 -11.23
N LEU A 100 -6.17 -14.73 -11.86
CA LEU A 100 -5.89 -15.68 -12.94
C LEU A 100 -4.70 -16.57 -12.57
N LYS A 101 -4.59 -17.73 -13.22
CA LYS A 101 -3.46 -18.64 -13.07
C LYS A 101 -2.14 -17.97 -13.48
N GLU A 102 -2.16 -17.22 -14.59
CA GLU A 102 -0.99 -16.53 -15.14
C GLU A 102 -0.49 -15.43 -14.19
N HIS A 103 -1.40 -14.80 -13.44
CA HIS A 103 -1.00 -13.89 -12.36
C HIS A 103 -0.26 -14.64 -11.25
N GLY A 104 -0.79 -15.80 -10.83
CA GLY A 104 -0.18 -16.65 -9.82
C GLY A 104 1.23 -17.10 -10.21
N GLU A 105 1.38 -17.62 -11.43
CA GLU A 105 2.65 -18.05 -12.01
C GLU A 105 3.70 -16.93 -12.08
N GLY A 106 3.30 -15.74 -12.54
CA GLY A 106 4.19 -14.57 -12.59
C GLY A 106 4.66 -14.13 -11.20
N TRP A 107 3.75 -14.05 -10.23
CA TRP A 107 4.11 -13.66 -8.87
C TRP A 107 4.93 -14.73 -8.13
N LYS A 108 4.75 -16.01 -8.47
CA LYS A 108 5.58 -17.10 -7.94
C LYS A 108 7.08 -16.93 -8.26
N LEU A 109 7.41 -16.37 -9.43
CA LEU A 109 8.80 -16.04 -9.75
C LEU A 109 9.38 -15.05 -8.74
N THR A 110 8.57 -14.08 -8.33
CA THR A 110 8.99 -13.00 -7.43
C THR A 110 9.16 -13.49 -6.00
N THR A 111 8.17 -14.21 -5.46
CA THR A 111 8.23 -14.78 -4.10
C THR A 111 9.41 -15.73 -3.96
N ASN A 112 9.62 -16.65 -4.93
CA ASN A 112 10.77 -17.54 -4.96
C ASN A 112 12.10 -16.76 -4.91
N ALA A 113 12.22 -15.67 -5.67
CA ALA A 113 13.44 -14.87 -5.72
C ALA A 113 13.70 -14.10 -4.42
N VAL A 114 12.65 -13.68 -3.71
CA VAL A 114 12.76 -13.04 -2.38
C VAL A 114 13.10 -14.08 -1.30
N HIS A 115 12.42 -15.23 -1.30
CA HIS A 115 12.66 -16.33 -0.36
C HIS A 115 14.06 -16.92 -0.52
N ALA A 116 14.60 -16.98 -1.75
CA ALA A 116 15.99 -17.39 -1.99
C ALA A 116 17.04 -16.49 -1.31
N LYS A 117 16.67 -15.26 -0.94
CA LYS A 117 17.49 -14.33 -0.17
C LYS A 117 17.12 -14.28 1.32
N GLY A 118 16.22 -15.15 1.76
CA GLY A 118 15.72 -15.21 3.14
C GLY A 118 14.80 -14.04 3.52
N GLY A 119 14.26 -13.31 2.54
CA GLY A 119 13.28 -12.24 2.79
C GLY A 119 11.87 -12.78 2.97
N THR A 120 11.00 -11.96 3.55
CA THR A 120 9.55 -12.16 3.67
C THR A 120 8.82 -11.20 2.73
N ILE A 121 7.74 -11.65 2.09
CA ILE A 121 6.98 -10.84 1.13
C ILE A 121 5.47 -10.97 1.29
N PHE A 122 4.81 -9.82 1.36
CA PHE A 122 3.35 -9.70 1.47
C PHE A 122 2.76 -9.10 0.19
N ALA A 123 1.66 -9.67 -0.30
CA ALA A 123 0.92 -9.14 -1.45
C ALA A 123 -0.03 -8.02 -1.03
N GLN A 124 0.17 -6.80 -1.52
CA GLN A 124 -0.79 -5.72 -1.26
C GLN A 124 -1.99 -5.82 -2.21
N LEU A 125 -3.16 -6.16 -1.67
CA LEU A 125 -4.42 -6.25 -2.43
C LEU A 125 -5.12 -4.89 -2.45
N THR A 126 -5.28 -4.33 -3.66
CA THR A 126 -5.79 -2.98 -3.85
C THR A 126 -6.98 -2.97 -4.81
N HIS A 127 -8.08 -2.34 -4.39
CA HIS A 127 -9.23 -2.03 -5.25
C HIS A 127 -9.37 -0.52 -5.36
N HIS A 128 -9.15 0.07 -6.53
CA HIS A 128 -9.11 1.52 -6.71
C HIS A 128 -10.48 2.20 -6.52
N GLY A 129 -11.58 1.47 -6.70
CA GLY A 129 -12.92 2.01 -6.55
C GLY A 129 -13.12 3.19 -7.51
N ARG A 130 -13.66 4.33 -7.05
CA ARG A 130 -13.86 5.53 -7.88
C ARG A 130 -12.57 6.16 -8.48
N SER A 131 -11.39 5.68 -8.09
CA SER A 131 -10.09 6.06 -8.68
C SER A 131 -9.67 5.17 -9.87
N ALA A 132 -10.59 4.37 -10.42
CA ALA A 132 -10.43 3.65 -11.68
C ALA A 132 -11.37 4.21 -12.76
N LEU A 133 -11.17 3.84 -14.02
CA LEU A 133 -12.09 4.16 -15.12
C LEU A 133 -12.45 2.91 -15.93
N SER A 134 -13.71 2.83 -16.33
CA SER A 134 -14.28 1.69 -17.08
C SER A 134 -13.59 1.45 -18.41
N ILE A 135 -13.07 2.51 -19.04
CA ILE A 135 -12.28 2.41 -20.26
C ILE A 135 -11.00 1.59 -20.09
N PHE A 136 -10.46 1.47 -18.86
CA PHE A 136 -9.31 0.61 -18.55
C PHE A 136 -9.74 -0.76 -18.03
N THR A 137 -10.74 -0.85 -17.14
CA THR A 137 -11.15 -2.13 -16.54
C THR A 137 -12.02 -2.99 -17.46
N GLY A 138 -12.74 -2.37 -18.40
CA GLY A 138 -13.76 -3.04 -19.21
C GLY A 138 -15.05 -3.35 -18.42
N THR A 139 -15.16 -2.84 -17.20
CA THR A 139 -16.29 -3.04 -16.28
C THR A 139 -16.82 -1.70 -15.78
N PRO A 140 -18.03 -1.65 -15.19
CA PRO A 140 -18.39 -0.53 -14.34
C PRO A 140 -17.36 -0.34 -13.22
N ILE A 141 -17.25 0.89 -12.74
CA ILE A 141 -16.39 1.25 -11.61
C ILE A 141 -17.27 1.44 -10.39
N TYR A 142 -16.88 0.87 -9.26
CA TYR A 142 -17.71 0.80 -8.06
C TYR A 142 -17.14 1.66 -6.93
N SER A 143 -18.02 2.11 -6.04
CA SER A 143 -17.69 2.81 -4.79
C SER A 143 -18.82 2.63 -3.77
N ALA A 144 -18.59 3.09 -2.53
CA ALA A 144 -19.63 3.11 -1.50
C ALA A 144 -20.90 3.86 -1.94
N SER A 145 -20.74 4.93 -2.73
CA SER A 145 -21.83 5.72 -3.31
C SER A 145 -21.43 6.26 -4.69
N SER A 146 -22.39 6.77 -5.47
CA SER A 146 -22.15 7.35 -6.79
C SER A 146 -21.49 8.74 -6.77
N THR A 147 -20.63 9.00 -5.77
CA THR A 147 -20.01 10.29 -5.51
C THR A 147 -18.80 10.50 -6.44
N PRO A 148 -18.86 11.44 -7.41
CA PRO A 148 -17.74 11.71 -8.30
C PRO A 148 -16.58 12.38 -7.57
N TYR A 149 -15.44 12.47 -8.24
CA TYR A 149 -14.37 13.40 -7.84
C TYR A 149 -14.89 14.85 -7.90
N SER A 150 -14.47 15.67 -6.93
CA SER A 150 -14.84 17.10 -6.87
C SER A 150 -13.87 18.03 -7.62
N THR A 151 -12.77 17.49 -8.15
CA THR A 151 -11.66 18.23 -8.77
C THR A 151 -11.53 17.92 -10.25
N ASP A 152 -10.72 18.72 -10.95
CA ASP A 152 -10.32 18.48 -12.34
C ASP A 152 -9.12 17.51 -12.44
N GLU A 153 -8.99 16.58 -11.49
CA GLU A 153 -7.94 15.58 -11.54
C GLU A 153 -8.18 14.61 -12.70
N LYS A 154 -7.12 14.35 -13.47
CA LYS A 154 -7.14 13.43 -14.61
C LYS A 154 -6.58 12.07 -14.22
N TYR A 155 -7.10 11.02 -14.86
CA TYR A 155 -6.51 9.69 -14.79
C TYR A 155 -5.03 9.75 -15.20
N THR A 156 -4.20 8.93 -14.58
CA THR A 156 -2.75 9.07 -14.74
C THR A 156 -2.26 8.65 -16.14
N HIS A 157 -2.98 7.73 -16.80
CA HIS A 157 -2.70 7.27 -18.17
C HIS A 157 -3.75 7.75 -19.17
N PRO A 158 -3.37 8.04 -20.43
CA PRO A 158 -4.35 8.24 -21.49
C PRO A 158 -5.00 6.91 -21.87
N ALA A 159 -6.26 6.97 -22.34
CA ALA A 159 -6.88 5.82 -22.98
C ALA A 159 -6.09 5.42 -24.24
N LEU A 160 -6.20 4.16 -24.65
CA LEU A 160 -5.52 3.67 -25.83
C LEU A 160 -5.87 4.53 -27.06
N GLY A 161 -4.84 4.94 -27.81
CA GLY A 161 -4.98 5.84 -28.97
C GLY A 161 -5.14 7.33 -28.64
N LYS A 162 -5.21 7.72 -27.36
CA LYS A 162 -5.27 9.13 -26.94
C LYS A 162 -3.90 9.67 -26.53
N SER A 163 -3.73 10.98 -26.67
CA SER A 163 -2.52 11.67 -26.21
C SER A 163 -2.55 11.94 -24.69
N TYR A 164 -1.40 12.23 -24.10
CA TYR A 164 -1.31 12.51 -22.66
C TYR A 164 -2.07 13.77 -22.21
N SER A 165 -2.28 14.75 -23.10
CA SER A 165 -3.11 15.93 -22.79
C SER A 165 -4.60 15.59 -22.70
N ASP A 166 -5.02 14.51 -23.38
CA ASP A 166 -6.41 14.10 -23.54
C ASP A 166 -6.83 13.01 -22.53
N ARG A 167 -6.12 12.96 -21.39
CA ARG A 167 -6.48 12.09 -20.27
C ARG A 167 -7.84 12.47 -19.70
N GLU A 168 -8.60 11.44 -19.35
CA GLU A 168 -9.96 11.53 -18.81
C GLU A 168 -9.96 12.20 -17.43
N LEU A 169 -10.95 13.05 -17.17
CA LEU A 169 -11.18 13.61 -15.84
C LEU A 169 -11.94 12.61 -14.98
N TYR A 170 -11.51 12.35 -13.74
CA TYR A 170 -12.22 11.42 -12.86
C TYR A 170 -13.69 11.81 -12.62
N ARG A 171 -13.97 13.11 -12.51
CA ARG A 171 -15.31 13.62 -12.23
C ARG A 171 -16.34 13.33 -13.33
N ASP A 172 -15.88 13.10 -14.57
CA ASP A 172 -16.74 12.83 -15.73
C ASP A 172 -17.16 11.35 -15.78
N HIS A 173 -16.62 10.53 -14.89
CA HIS A 173 -16.86 9.08 -14.81
C HIS A 173 -17.29 8.68 -13.39
N PRO A 174 -18.50 9.11 -12.92
CA PRO A 174 -18.97 8.78 -11.59
C PRO A 174 -19.07 7.25 -11.39
N PRO A 175 -18.72 6.73 -10.20
CA PRO A 175 -18.83 5.31 -9.92
C PRO A 175 -20.29 4.88 -9.78
N VAL A 176 -20.52 3.57 -9.86
CA VAL A 176 -21.75 2.90 -9.46
C VAL A 176 -21.72 2.68 -7.94
N ALA A 177 -22.77 3.11 -7.25
CA ALA A 177 -22.97 2.77 -5.84
C ALA A 177 -23.15 1.25 -5.69
N MET A 178 -22.33 0.61 -4.86
CA MET A 178 -22.37 -0.84 -4.68
C MET A 178 -23.69 -1.30 -4.05
N THR A 179 -24.30 -2.31 -4.63
CA THR A 179 -25.35 -3.11 -3.98
C THR A 179 -24.73 -4.11 -3.00
N GLN A 180 -25.56 -4.84 -2.24
CA GLN A 180 -25.05 -5.95 -1.41
C GLN A 180 -24.34 -7.01 -2.27
N GLU A 181 -24.89 -7.34 -3.45
CA GLU A 181 -24.28 -8.32 -4.36
C GLU A 181 -22.90 -7.85 -4.86
N ASP A 182 -22.74 -6.54 -5.11
CA ASP A 182 -21.44 -5.98 -5.47
C ASP A 182 -20.43 -6.06 -4.32
N ILE A 183 -20.89 -5.83 -3.08
CA ILE A 183 -20.06 -5.96 -1.87
C ILE A 183 -19.61 -7.41 -1.70
N ASP A 184 -20.53 -8.36 -1.77
CA ASP A 184 -20.25 -9.79 -1.62
C ASP A 184 -19.30 -10.29 -2.72
N ARG A 185 -19.52 -9.88 -3.98
CA ARG A 185 -18.63 -10.19 -5.10
C ARG A 185 -17.23 -9.62 -4.88
N THR A 186 -17.13 -8.37 -4.44
CA THR A 186 -15.85 -7.70 -4.20
C THR A 186 -15.06 -8.39 -3.09
N ILE A 187 -15.71 -8.73 -1.97
CA ILE A 187 -15.11 -9.51 -0.88
C ILE A 187 -14.65 -10.88 -1.40
N GLY A 188 -15.47 -11.55 -2.20
CA GLY A 188 -15.11 -12.79 -2.87
C GLY A 188 -13.86 -12.67 -3.77
N GLY A 189 -13.68 -11.53 -4.42
CA GLY A 189 -12.47 -11.19 -5.18
C GLY A 189 -11.22 -11.12 -4.30
N TYR A 190 -11.28 -10.41 -3.17
CA TYR A 190 -10.19 -10.37 -2.18
C TYR A 190 -9.83 -11.77 -1.68
N VAL A 191 -10.82 -12.58 -1.31
CA VAL A 191 -10.63 -13.95 -0.83
C VAL A 191 -9.99 -14.83 -1.91
N LYS A 192 -10.47 -14.76 -3.15
CA LYS A 192 -9.89 -15.51 -4.27
C LYS A 192 -8.43 -15.12 -4.50
N ALA A 193 -8.12 -13.82 -4.47
CA ALA A 193 -6.76 -13.34 -4.64
C ALA A 193 -5.84 -13.81 -3.53
N ALA A 194 -6.29 -13.79 -2.26
CA ALA A 194 -5.53 -14.31 -1.14
C ALA A 194 -5.24 -15.82 -1.25
N LYS A 195 -6.21 -16.61 -1.73
CA LYS A 195 -5.99 -18.04 -2.04
C LYS A 195 -4.87 -18.25 -3.04
N ILE A 196 -4.92 -17.53 -4.16
CA ILE A 196 -3.89 -17.62 -5.21
C ILE A 196 -2.55 -17.16 -4.62
N ALA A 197 -2.55 -16.07 -3.83
CA ALA A 197 -1.35 -15.55 -3.17
C ALA A 197 -0.65 -16.62 -2.33
N MET A 198 -1.40 -17.31 -1.47
CA MET A 198 -0.84 -18.32 -0.57
C MET A 198 -0.46 -19.61 -1.32
N ASN A 199 -1.39 -20.14 -2.12
CA ASN A 199 -1.29 -21.52 -2.63
C ASN A 199 -0.50 -21.63 -3.93
N GLU A 200 -0.61 -20.63 -4.80
CA GLU A 200 -0.04 -20.67 -6.15
C GLU A 200 1.21 -19.81 -6.24
N SER A 201 1.19 -18.62 -5.62
CA SER A 201 2.29 -17.66 -5.65
C SER A 201 3.28 -17.82 -4.50
N GLY A 202 2.91 -18.39 -3.36
CA GLY A 202 3.83 -18.55 -2.21
C GLY A 202 4.15 -17.23 -1.48
N PHE A 203 3.21 -16.30 -1.39
CA PHE A 203 3.36 -15.14 -0.50
C PHE A 203 3.27 -15.56 0.97
N ASP A 204 3.92 -14.82 1.85
CA ASP A 204 3.88 -15.07 3.31
C ASP A 204 2.62 -14.48 3.96
N GLY A 205 2.00 -13.49 3.32
CA GLY A 205 0.74 -12.89 3.74
C GLY A 205 0.16 -11.93 2.70
N VAL A 206 -0.96 -11.31 3.04
CA VAL A 206 -1.62 -10.27 2.26
C VAL A 206 -1.77 -9.00 3.09
N GLU A 207 -1.61 -7.85 2.45
CA GLU A 207 -1.91 -6.54 3.04
C GLU A 207 -3.11 -5.93 2.29
N VAL A 208 -4.21 -5.67 2.99
CA VAL A 208 -5.34 -4.95 2.40
C VAL A 208 -4.99 -3.46 2.29
N HIS A 209 -5.10 -2.89 1.10
CA HIS A 209 -4.95 -1.45 0.92
C HIS A 209 -6.21 -0.71 1.42
N GLY A 210 -6.21 -0.37 2.71
CA GLY A 210 -7.27 0.36 3.43
C GLY A 210 -7.21 1.88 3.38
N GLY A 211 -6.22 2.47 2.70
CA GLY A 211 -6.00 3.92 2.60
C GLY A 211 -5.87 4.48 1.17
N ASN A 212 -5.26 5.67 1.06
CA ASN A 212 -4.99 6.44 -0.18
C ASN A 212 -6.20 6.61 -1.11
N GLY A 213 -7.38 6.87 -0.55
CA GLY A 213 -8.61 7.18 -1.27
C GLY A 213 -9.17 6.04 -2.12
N TYR A 214 -8.67 4.82 -1.94
CA TYR A 214 -9.15 3.63 -2.66
C TYR A 214 -10.37 3.01 -2.00
N LEU A 215 -10.95 1.95 -2.58
CA LEU A 215 -12.31 1.48 -2.28
C LEU A 215 -12.58 1.30 -0.79
N VAL A 216 -11.67 0.69 -0.04
CA VAL A 216 -11.84 0.49 1.41
C VAL A 216 -11.95 1.84 2.13
N GLU A 217 -11.07 2.81 1.85
CA GLU A 217 -11.17 4.17 2.43
C GLU A 217 -12.38 4.95 1.89
N GLN A 218 -12.84 4.67 0.68
CA GLN A 218 -14.07 5.27 0.13
C GLN A 218 -15.29 4.89 0.97
N PHE A 219 -15.34 3.69 1.56
CA PHE A 219 -16.35 3.32 2.55
C PHE A 219 -16.13 4.02 3.90
N LEU A 220 -14.88 4.23 4.34
CA LEU A 220 -14.56 4.90 5.60
C LEU A 220 -14.91 6.40 5.59
N SER A 221 -14.86 7.04 4.43
CA SER A 221 -14.88 8.51 4.29
C SER A 221 -16.29 9.07 4.23
N SER A 222 -16.66 9.96 5.16
CA SER A 222 -18.01 10.54 5.25
C SER A 222 -18.41 11.37 4.02
N ASN A 223 -17.45 11.94 3.29
CA ASN A 223 -17.73 12.73 2.09
C ASN A 223 -17.92 11.87 0.82
N VAL A 224 -17.51 10.60 0.85
CA VAL A 224 -17.64 9.67 -0.28
C VAL A 224 -18.77 8.69 -0.05
N ASN A 225 -18.83 8.11 1.15
CA ASN A 225 -19.86 7.18 1.57
C ASN A 225 -21.08 7.93 2.12
N LEU A 226 -22.06 8.12 1.24
CA LEU A 226 -23.34 8.76 1.53
C LEU A 226 -24.46 7.74 1.74
N ARG A 227 -24.11 6.48 2.05
CA ARG A 227 -25.09 5.41 2.25
C ARG A 227 -25.86 5.63 3.56
N GLU A 228 -27.13 5.23 3.56
CA GLU A 228 -28.01 5.24 4.72
C GLU A 228 -28.28 3.83 5.29
N ASP A 229 -27.73 2.79 4.63
CA ASP A 229 -27.88 1.40 5.03
C ASP A 229 -26.84 0.99 6.09
N GLY A 230 -26.66 -0.32 6.29
CA GLY A 230 -25.72 -0.88 7.26
C GLY A 230 -24.25 -0.50 7.02
N TYR A 231 -23.91 0.08 5.86
CA TYR A 231 -22.54 0.42 5.47
C TYR A 231 -22.23 1.93 5.53
N GLY A 232 -23.16 2.79 5.96
CA GLY A 232 -22.92 4.24 6.03
C GLY A 232 -23.68 4.97 7.14
N GLY A 233 -23.57 6.30 7.16
CA GLY A 233 -24.21 7.18 8.14
C GLY A 233 -23.43 7.39 9.44
N SER A 234 -22.90 6.34 10.06
CA SER A 234 -22.12 6.42 11.31
C SER A 234 -20.71 5.80 11.16
N PRO A 235 -19.72 6.20 12.00
CA PRO A 235 -18.36 5.67 11.94
C PRO A 235 -18.27 4.13 11.96
N ASP A 236 -19.04 3.48 12.85
CA ASP A 236 -19.09 2.01 12.97
C ASP A 236 -19.62 1.34 11.70
N ARG A 237 -20.66 1.92 11.08
CA ARG A 237 -21.24 1.41 9.83
C ARG A 237 -20.31 1.63 8.64
N ARG A 238 -19.61 2.77 8.58
CA ARG A 238 -18.58 3.02 7.56
C ARG A 238 -17.41 2.04 7.66
N CYS A 239 -17.05 1.61 8.87
CA CYS A 239 -16.03 0.58 9.10
C CYS A 239 -16.46 -0.83 8.67
N ARG A 240 -17.76 -1.10 8.49
CA ARG A 240 -18.29 -2.44 8.21
C ARG A 240 -17.62 -3.09 7.01
N PHE A 241 -17.53 -2.41 5.88
CA PHE A 241 -16.94 -2.99 4.66
C PHE A 241 -15.47 -3.39 4.88
N ALA A 242 -14.68 -2.53 5.51
CA ALA A 242 -13.29 -2.83 5.84
C ALA A 242 -13.19 -4.08 6.75
N LEU A 243 -14.01 -4.13 7.79
CA LEU A 243 -14.04 -5.25 8.73
C LEU A 243 -14.51 -6.55 8.08
N GLU A 244 -15.50 -6.52 7.18
CA GLU A 244 -15.98 -7.70 6.45
C GLU A 244 -14.94 -8.24 5.45
N VAL A 245 -14.19 -7.36 4.78
CA VAL A 245 -13.04 -7.76 3.94
C VAL A 245 -11.97 -8.45 4.79
N LEU A 246 -11.60 -7.84 5.92
CA LEU A 246 -10.60 -8.41 6.83
C LEU A 246 -11.08 -9.74 7.43
N GLU A 247 -12.32 -9.82 7.88
CA GLU A 247 -12.92 -11.03 8.44
C GLU A 247 -12.90 -12.19 7.43
N ALA A 248 -13.28 -11.92 6.19
CA ALA A 248 -13.27 -12.92 5.13
C ALA A 248 -11.84 -13.40 4.81
N LEU A 249 -10.86 -12.51 4.81
CA LEU A 249 -9.45 -12.87 4.62
C LEU A 249 -8.90 -13.66 5.81
N VAL A 250 -9.15 -13.22 7.03
CA VAL A 250 -8.72 -13.93 8.26
C VAL A 250 -9.28 -15.34 8.29
N LYS A 251 -10.58 -15.50 7.97
CA LYS A 251 -11.22 -16.81 7.89
C LYS A 251 -10.56 -17.73 6.86
N GLU A 252 -10.04 -17.15 5.77
CA GLU A 252 -9.46 -17.92 4.68
C GLU A 252 -7.98 -18.26 4.89
N VAL A 253 -7.15 -17.31 5.32
CA VAL A 253 -5.69 -17.47 5.35
C VAL A 253 -5.07 -17.40 6.75
N GLY A 254 -5.86 -17.15 7.79
CA GLY A 254 -5.39 -16.95 9.16
C GLY A 254 -5.02 -15.50 9.44
N GLU A 255 -5.29 -15.02 10.66
CA GLU A 255 -5.03 -13.64 11.08
C GLU A 255 -3.55 -13.26 11.01
N GLU A 256 -2.66 -14.22 11.25
CA GLU A 256 -1.22 -14.02 11.24
C GLU A 256 -0.67 -13.73 9.84
N ARG A 257 -1.49 -13.91 8.80
CA ARG A 257 -1.14 -13.65 7.39
C ARG A 257 -1.88 -12.46 6.80
N VAL A 258 -2.68 -11.75 7.59
CA VAL A 258 -3.44 -10.59 7.14
C VAL A 258 -2.89 -9.33 7.81
N ALA A 259 -2.62 -8.34 6.98
CA ALA A 259 -2.26 -6.99 7.38
C ALA A 259 -3.19 -5.98 6.71
N VAL A 260 -3.18 -4.74 7.19
CA VAL A 260 -3.90 -3.63 6.54
C VAL A 260 -3.06 -2.37 6.53
N ARG A 261 -3.15 -1.62 5.43
CA ARG A 261 -2.53 -0.30 5.28
C ARG A 261 -3.57 0.81 5.34
N LEU A 262 -3.43 1.72 6.29
CA LEU A 262 -4.37 2.82 6.58
C LEU A 262 -3.70 4.18 6.37
N SER A 263 -4.49 5.21 6.07
CA SER A 263 -4.00 6.59 5.90
C SER A 263 -4.87 7.56 6.70
N PRO A 264 -4.84 7.50 8.05
CA PRO A 264 -5.78 8.23 8.90
C PRO A 264 -5.68 9.75 8.78
N TRP A 265 -4.61 10.26 8.17
CA TRP A 265 -4.40 11.69 7.92
C TRP A 265 -4.27 12.02 6.42
N GLY A 266 -4.60 11.06 5.55
CA GLY A 266 -4.57 11.22 4.10
C GLY A 266 -5.76 12.03 3.57
N VAL A 267 -5.50 12.76 2.50
CA VAL A 267 -6.50 13.50 1.70
C VAL A 267 -6.45 13.14 0.21
N TYR A 268 -5.54 12.25 -0.18
CA TYR A 268 -5.39 11.79 -1.55
C TYR A 268 -6.67 11.14 -2.07
N GLY A 269 -7.02 11.36 -3.34
CA GLY A 269 -8.29 10.89 -3.91
C GLY A 269 -9.52 11.71 -3.45
N GLY A 270 -9.29 12.89 -2.85
CA GLY A 270 -10.35 13.80 -2.41
C GLY A 270 -11.21 13.23 -1.30
N VAL A 271 -10.69 12.27 -0.53
CA VAL A 271 -11.39 11.65 0.59
C VAL A 271 -11.15 12.44 1.87
N HIS A 272 -12.18 12.57 2.69
CA HIS A 272 -12.08 13.05 4.05
C HIS A 272 -13.21 12.50 4.92
N ASP A 273 -12.99 12.55 6.22
CA ASP A 273 -13.95 12.12 7.22
C ASP A 273 -14.12 13.23 8.26
N GLU A 274 -15.38 13.56 8.56
CA GLU A 274 -15.76 14.53 9.60
C GLU A 274 -15.73 13.91 11.00
N ASN A 275 -15.80 12.58 11.09
CA ASN A 275 -15.65 11.81 12.34
C ASN A 275 -14.34 11.02 12.32
N ARG A 276 -13.27 11.65 11.82
CA ARG A 276 -12.02 10.97 11.48
C ARG A 276 -11.48 10.18 12.65
N TRP A 277 -11.40 10.79 13.83
CA TRP A 277 -10.90 10.10 15.02
C TRP A 277 -11.73 8.85 15.34
N GLU A 278 -13.06 8.99 15.43
CA GLU A 278 -13.97 7.91 15.78
C GLU A 278 -13.91 6.77 14.77
N THR A 279 -13.87 7.05 13.48
CA THR A 279 -13.78 6.02 12.43
C THR A 279 -12.47 5.25 12.51
N TRP A 280 -11.33 5.95 12.58
CA TRP A 280 -10.03 5.26 12.57
C TRP A 280 -9.74 4.56 13.89
N SER A 281 -10.11 5.13 15.04
CA SER A 281 -9.95 4.47 16.34
C SER A 281 -10.84 3.24 16.43
N PHE A 282 -12.12 3.35 16.06
CA PHE A 282 -13.04 2.21 16.04
C PHE A 282 -12.55 1.07 15.15
N LEU A 283 -12.06 1.38 13.94
CA LEU A 283 -11.55 0.36 13.03
C LEU A 283 -10.40 -0.45 13.66
N ILE A 284 -9.41 0.23 14.26
CA ILE A 284 -8.25 -0.48 14.81
C ILE A 284 -8.52 -1.11 16.18
N GLU A 285 -9.45 -0.56 16.98
CA GLU A 285 -9.99 -1.21 18.18
C GLU A 285 -10.67 -2.54 17.80
N GLU A 286 -11.48 -2.54 16.74
CA GLU A 286 -12.14 -3.75 16.26
C GLU A 286 -11.15 -4.77 15.67
N ILE A 287 -10.08 -4.32 15.00
CA ILE A 287 -9.01 -5.21 14.54
C ILE A 287 -8.33 -5.89 15.73
N GLU A 288 -7.89 -5.13 16.73
CA GLU A 288 -7.24 -5.69 17.94
C GLU A 288 -8.16 -6.66 18.67
N ARG A 289 -9.41 -6.26 18.91
CA ARG A 289 -10.38 -7.04 19.67
C ARG A 289 -10.73 -8.36 19.01
N ARG A 290 -10.84 -8.37 17.68
CA ARG A 290 -11.26 -9.56 16.90
C ARG A 290 -10.09 -10.46 16.55
N TRP A 291 -8.92 -9.88 16.30
CA TRP A 291 -7.77 -10.56 15.71
C TRP A 291 -6.46 -10.19 16.42
N PRO A 292 -6.25 -10.60 17.68
CA PRO A 292 -5.04 -10.25 18.43
C PRO A 292 -3.75 -10.81 17.80
N GLY A 293 -3.85 -11.79 16.89
CA GLY A 293 -2.72 -12.35 16.13
C GLY A 293 -2.44 -11.68 14.79
N PHE A 294 -3.15 -10.60 14.45
CA PHE A 294 -3.03 -9.88 13.18
C PHE A 294 -1.58 -9.50 12.85
N ALA A 295 -1.17 -9.65 11.58
CA ALA A 295 0.23 -9.57 11.20
C ALA A 295 0.88 -8.23 11.59
N TYR A 296 0.28 -7.13 11.15
CA TYR A 296 0.64 -5.75 11.48
C TYR A 296 -0.41 -4.77 10.93
N VAL A 297 -0.36 -3.53 11.39
CA VAL A 297 -1.07 -2.40 10.77
C VAL A 297 -0.03 -1.41 10.22
N SER A 298 -0.09 -1.16 8.92
CA SER A 298 0.73 -0.15 8.26
C SER A 298 -0.02 1.18 8.21
N PHE A 299 0.64 2.26 8.58
CA PHE A 299 0.06 3.60 8.54
C PHE A 299 0.83 4.49 7.59
N VAL A 300 0.12 5.30 6.83
CA VAL A 300 0.68 6.41 6.06
C VAL A 300 0.58 7.68 6.90
N GLU A 301 1.73 8.27 7.22
CA GLU A 301 1.84 9.56 7.90
C GLU A 301 1.26 10.68 7.05
N ALA A 302 0.81 11.74 7.71
CA ALA A 302 0.37 12.96 7.03
C ALA A 302 1.53 13.57 6.23
N ARG A 303 1.26 13.96 4.98
CA ARG A 303 2.22 14.76 4.21
C ARG A 303 2.07 16.22 4.60
N GLN A 304 3.15 16.85 5.06
CA GLN A 304 3.11 18.26 5.44
C GLN A 304 2.64 19.16 4.28
N ASP A 305 3.06 18.85 3.05
CA ASP A 305 2.61 19.58 1.86
C ASP A 305 1.09 19.50 1.67
N ASP A 306 0.48 18.33 1.93
CA ASP A 306 -0.97 18.14 1.84
C ASP A 306 -1.69 18.90 2.97
N LEU A 307 -1.17 18.84 4.20
CA LEU A 307 -1.73 19.58 5.33
C LEU A 307 -1.72 21.10 5.07
N ALA A 308 -0.67 21.62 4.45
CA ALA A 308 -0.54 23.02 4.09
C ALA A 308 -1.45 23.40 2.90
N ALA A 309 -1.62 22.51 1.93
CA ALA A 309 -2.43 22.75 0.74
C ALA A 309 -3.95 22.72 1.03
N TYR A 310 -4.38 21.97 2.07
CA TYR A 310 -5.80 21.75 2.36
C TYR A 310 -6.21 22.12 3.80
N PRO A 311 -5.99 23.37 4.26
CA PRO A 311 -6.22 23.75 5.65
C PRO A 311 -7.69 23.65 6.08
N SER A 312 -8.64 23.83 5.16
CA SER A 312 -10.06 23.65 5.43
C SER A 312 -10.43 22.19 5.71
N ILE A 313 -9.82 21.24 4.97
CA ILE A 313 -10.00 19.80 5.19
C ILE A 313 -9.36 19.40 6.52
N VAL A 314 -8.16 19.90 6.82
CA VAL A 314 -7.52 19.63 8.13
C VAL A 314 -8.40 20.14 9.28
N LYS A 315 -8.97 21.34 9.14
CA LYS A 315 -9.92 21.88 10.13
C LYS A 315 -11.21 21.06 10.25
N SER A 316 -11.69 20.48 9.15
CA SER A 316 -12.93 19.68 9.15
C SER A 316 -12.79 18.35 9.88
N TRP A 317 -11.57 17.90 10.16
CA TRP A 317 -11.34 16.64 10.88
C TRP A 317 -11.80 16.68 12.34
N GLY A 318 -12.09 17.87 12.90
CA GLY A 318 -12.61 18.01 14.26
C GLY A 318 -11.68 17.51 15.36
N VAL A 319 -10.40 17.30 15.05
CA VAL A 319 -9.39 16.77 15.97
C VAL A 319 -8.60 17.89 16.62
N ASP A 320 -8.85 18.10 17.91
CA ASP A 320 -8.01 18.95 18.78
C ASP A 320 -6.86 18.12 19.38
N ARG A 321 -6.09 17.46 18.53
CA ARG A 321 -4.95 16.60 18.93
C ARG A 321 -3.83 16.61 17.89
N PRO A 322 -2.59 16.26 18.27
CA PRO A 322 -1.49 16.16 17.33
C PRO A 322 -1.76 15.15 16.20
N ILE A 323 -1.31 15.50 14.99
CA ILE A 323 -1.31 14.61 13.83
C ILE A 323 -0.08 13.70 13.94
N GLU A 324 -0.26 12.57 14.60
CA GLU A 324 0.76 11.55 14.82
C GLU A 324 0.14 10.14 14.82
N LEU A 325 0.95 9.11 15.03
CA LEU A 325 0.51 7.70 15.06
C LEU A 325 0.64 7.02 16.42
N LYS A 326 1.16 7.71 17.45
CA LYS A 326 1.40 7.10 18.77
C LYS A 326 0.12 6.47 19.35
N TRP A 327 -1.02 7.12 19.16
CA TRP A 327 -2.32 6.61 19.61
C TRP A 327 -2.66 5.23 19.04
N ALA A 328 -2.21 4.89 17.83
CA ALA A 328 -2.50 3.61 17.22
C ALA A 328 -1.79 2.47 17.96
N LYS A 329 -0.58 2.71 18.49
CA LYS A 329 0.12 1.75 19.35
C LYS A 329 -0.57 1.54 20.69
N ASP A 330 -1.08 2.63 21.27
CA ASP A 330 -1.79 2.57 22.55
C ASP A 330 -3.07 1.72 22.41
N ILE A 331 -3.74 1.74 21.25
CA ILE A 331 -4.92 0.92 20.96
C ILE A 331 -4.57 -0.52 20.55
N LEU A 332 -3.67 -0.70 19.59
CA LEU A 332 -3.32 -2.02 19.02
C LEU A 332 -2.50 -2.89 19.99
N GLY A 333 -2.00 -2.29 21.06
CA GLY A 333 -1.26 -2.98 22.11
C GLY A 333 0.08 -3.55 21.62
N PRO A 334 0.70 -4.44 22.42
CA PRO A 334 2.03 -4.96 22.11
C PRO A 334 2.03 -6.08 21.06
N ASN A 335 0.88 -6.68 20.75
CA ASN A 335 0.81 -7.86 19.89
C ASN A 335 0.85 -7.49 18.41
N ILE A 336 0.04 -6.50 18.01
CA ILE A 336 -0.07 -6.05 16.62
C ILE A 336 0.91 -4.89 16.39
N LYS A 337 1.83 -5.06 15.43
CA LYS A 337 2.87 -4.05 15.19
C LYS A 337 2.36 -2.89 14.38
N VAL A 338 2.76 -1.68 14.78
CA VAL A 338 2.48 -0.43 14.06
C VAL A 338 3.70 -0.08 13.22
N ILE A 339 3.59 -0.17 11.90
CA ILE A 339 4.65 0.23 10.98
C ILE A 339 4.26 1.52 10.26
N SER A 340 5.18 2.49 10.20
CA SER A 340 4.88 3.83 9.67
C SER A 340 5.57 4.07 8.33
N ALA A 341 4.81 4.57 7.36
CA ALA A 341 5.27 5.01 6.05
C ALA A 341 5.03 6.51 5.88
N GLY A 342 6.04 7.28 5.47
CA GLY A 342 5.85 8.67 5.08
C GLY A 342 7.00 9.55 5.49
N GLY A 343 7.63 10.22 4.52
CA GLY A 343 8.72 11.15 4.80
C GLY A 343 10.05 10.55 5.29
N TRP A 344 10.10 9.28 5.67
CA TRP A 344 11.32 8.64 6.17
C TRP A 344 12.49 8.71 5.17
N ASP A 345 13.66 9.12 5.65
CA ASP A 345 14.93 9.23 4.95
C ASP A 345 16.12 8.85 5.86
N GLY A 346 17.35 8.98 5.35
CA GLY A 346 18.56 8.65 6.09
C GLY A 346 18.84 9.53 7.32
N GLU A 347 18.14 10.66 7.47
CA GLU A 347 18.33 11.60 8.57
C GLU A 347 17.26 11.48 9.65
N ASN A 348 16.00 11.22 9.28
CA ASN A 348 14.86 11.24 10.21
C ASN A 348 14.36 9.85 10.67
N CYS A 349 14.75 8.76 10.00
CA CYS A 349 14.23 7.41 10.29
C CYS A 349 14.58 6.85 11.68
N TRP A 350 15.53 7.47 12.36
CA TRP A 350 16.02 7.04 13.67
C TRP A 350 15.04 7.39 14.78
N GLU A 351 14.46 8.60 14.76
CA GLU A 351 13.89 9.20 15.96
C GLU A 351 12.62 8.50 16.48
N GLY A 352 11.63 8.26 15.60
CA GLY A 352 10.36 7.63 15.99
C GLY A 352 10.52 6.19 16.48
N ILE A 353 11.49 5.46 15.92
CA ILE A 353 11.83 4.09 16.33
C ILE A 353 12.53 4.07 17.69
N GLU A 354 13.44 5.02 17.93
CA GLU A 354 14.16 5.10 19.20
C GLU A 354 13.26 5.52 20.35
N ARG A 355 12.32 6.45 20.12
CA ARG A 355 11.27 6.82 21.09
C ARG A 355 10.25 5.71 21.31
N GLY A 356 10.09 4.81 20.34
CA GLY A 356 9.13 3.70 20.41
C GLY A 356 7.72 4.09 19.96
N ASP A 357 7.57 5.19 19.24
CA ASP A 357 6.29 5.67 18.70
C ASP A 357 5.75 4.76 17.59
N VAL A 358 6.65 4.04 16.93
CA VAL A 358 6.36 3.05 15.88
C VAL A 358 7.25 1.83 16.07
N ASP A 359 6.84 0.67 15.57
CA ASP A 359 7.60 -0.57 15.67
C ASP A 359 8.51 -0.83 14.46
N GLY A 360 8.15 -0.26 13.30
CA GLY A 360 8.91 -0.34 12.07
C GLY A 360 8.73 0.88 11.16
N VAL A 361 9.70 1.12 10.28
CA VAL A 361 9.69 2.21 9.29
C VAL A 361 9.64 1.66 7.88
N VAL A 362 8.74 2.23 7.09
CA VAL A 362 8.40 1.76 5.75
C VAL A 362 8.93 2.79 4.75
N PHE A 363 9.89 2.37 3.92
CA PHE A 363 10.53 3.22 2.93
C PHE A 363 9.99 2.96 1.53
N ALA A 364 9.58 4.01 0.82
CA ALA A 364 9.17 3.94 -0.57
C ALA A 364 10.28 4.43 -1.51
N ARG A 365 10.32 5.75 -1.76
CA ARG A 365 11.21 6.40 -2.74
C ARG A 365 12.68 6.00 -2.60
N TRP A 366 13.17 5.80 -1.38
CA TRP A 366 14.56 5.40 -1.15
C TRP A 366 14.85 3.96 -1.55
N PHE A 367 13.92 3.02 -1.34
CA PHE A 367 14.07 1.66 -1.87
C PHE A 367 14.00 1.64 -3.40
N VAL A 368 13.34 2.59 -4.07
CA VAL A 368 13.37 2.66 -5.55
C VAL A 368 14.80 2.76 -6.07
N SER A 369 15.64 3.62 -5.50
CA SER A 369 17.00 3.87 -6.00
C SER A 369 18.12 3.19 -5.22
N ASN A 370 17.82 2.58 -4.08
CA ASN A 370 18.80 1.93 -3.20
C ASN A 370 18.35 0.49 -2.95
N PRO A 371 18.76 -0.48 -3.78
CA PRO A 371 18.41 -1.90 -3.56
C PRO A 371 18.97 -2.42 -2.22
N ASP A 372 20.09 -1.84 -1.77
CA ASP A 372 20.81 -2.14 -0.54
C ASP A 372 20.56 -1.12 0.58
N LEU A 373 19.39 -0.46 0.59
CA LEU A 373 19.07 0.61 1.55
C LEU A 373 19.36 0.25 3.00
N VAL A 374 19.04 -0.99 3.41
CA VAL A 374 19.25 -1.49 4.77
C VAL A 374 20.73 -1.39 5.17
N GLU A 375 21.63 -1.89 4.33
CA GLU A 375 23.06 -1.89 4.62
C GLU A 375 23.67 -0.49 4.52
N ARG A 376 23.16 0.36 3.60
CA ARG A 376 23.57 1.76 3.57
C ARG A 376 23.24 2.49 4.87
N LEU A 377 22.03 2.29 5.41
CA LEU A 377 21.66 2.88 6.68
C LEU A 377 22.49 2.28 7.83
N ARG A 378 22.74 0.97 7.82
CA ARG A 378 23.51 0.27 8.86
C ARG A 378 24.94 0.81 8.97
N GLU A 379 25.59 1.01 7.83
CA GLU A 379 26.99 1.43 7.74
C GLU A 379 27.17 2.94 7.56
N GLY A 380 26.09 3.72 7.51
CA GLY A 380 26.14 5.17 7.28
C GLY A 380 26.65 5.55 5.87
N LYS A 381 26.37 4.73 4.86
CA LYS A 381 26.70 5.04 3.45
C LYS A 381 25.70 6.02 2.84
N SER A 382 26.16 6.74 1.82
CA SER A 382 25.31 7.68 1.09
C SER A 382 24.22 6.99 0.27
N LEU A 383 23.02 7.58 0.29
CA LEU A 383 21.90 7.12 -0.52
C LEU A 383 21.98 7.67 -1.94
N THR A 384 21.73 6.81 -2.92
CA THR A 384 21.55 7.19 -4.32
C THR A 384 20.23 7.93 -4.48
N MET A 385 20.28 9.13 -5.07
CA MET A 385 19.10 9.95 -5.33
C MET A 385 18.16 9.25 -6.32
N TYR A 386 16.87 9.21 -5.99
CA TYR A 386 15.84 8.66 -6.85
C TYR A 386 15.46 9.62 -7.98
N ASN A 387 15.03 9.07 -9.11
CA ASN A 387 14.50 9.85 -10.24
C ASN A 387 12.97 9.69 -10.33
N ARG A 388 12.22 10.73 -9.94
CA ARG A 388 10.76 10.72 -9.96
C ARG A 388 10.17 10.48 -11.36
N GLY A 389 10.83 10.98 -12.41
CA GLY A 389 10.40 10.79 -13.80
C GLY A 389 10.48 9.34 -14.29
N LYS A 390 11.14 8.46 -13.54
CA LYS A 390 11.27 7.03 -13.85
C LYS A 390 10.44 6.12 -12.92
N PHE A 391 9.63 6.68 -12.03
CA PHE A 391 8.85 5.89 -11.08
C PHE A 391 7.84 5.00 -11.77
N TYR A 392 7.06 5.56 -12.68
CA TYR A 392 5.97 4.85 -13.33
C TYR A 392 6.35 4.49 -14.77
N GLY A 393 5.62 3.53 -15.30
CA GLY A 393 5.65 3.11 -16.69
C GLY A 393 4.22 2.89 -17.18
N PRO A 394 4.00 2.01 -18.17
CA PRO A 394 5.01 1.27 -18.93
C PRO A 394 5.94 2.21 -19.73
N THR A 395 7.17 1.75 -20.00
CA THR A 395 8.20 2.47 -20.78
C THR A 395 8.80 1.53 -21.83
N SER A 396 9.42 2.08 -22.88
CA SER A 396 10.09 1.28 -23.91
C SER A 396 11.28 0.46 -23.38
N LYS A 397 11.97 0.99 -22.36
CA LYS A 397 13.02 0.29 -21.60
C LYS A 397 12.53 0.11 -20.17
N ARG A 398 12.04 -1.09 -19.83
CA ARG A 398 11.37 -1.37 -18.55
C ARG A 398 12.35 -1.41 -17.38
N GLU A 399 13.60 -1.78 -17.62
CA GLU A 399 14.68 -1.90 -16.65
C GLU A 399 15.18 -0.55 -16.10
N VAL A 400 15.00 0.52 -16.88
CA VAL A 400 15.54 1.85 -16.57
C VAL A 400 14.77 2.54 -15.44
N GLY A 401 15.49 3.00 -14.42
CA GLY A 401 14.95 3.50 -13.16
C GLY A 401 14.23 2.44 -12.31
N TYR A 402 14.49 1.16 -12.58
CA TYR A 402 13.82 0.03 -11.94
C TYR A 402 14.84 -0.94 -11.37
N THR A 403 15.55 -1.67 -12.24
CA THR A 403 16.58 -2.66 -11.86
C THR A 403 18.01 -2.24 -12.19
N ASP A 404 18.18 -1.07 -12.79
CA ASP A 404 19.47 -0.45 -13.18
C ASP A 404 20.09 0.41 -12.06
N TYR A 405 19.47 0.46 -10.88
CA TYR A 405 20.09 1.00 -9.68
C TYR A 405 20.99 -0.05 -9.05
N GLY A 406 22.29 0.24 -8.96
CA GLY A 406 23.28 -0.62 -8.28
C GLY A 406 23.33 -0.41 -6.76
N THR A 407 23.95 -1.38 -6.09
CA THR A 407 24.39 -1.29 -4.70
C THR A 407 25.42 -0.16 -4.51
N TRP A 408 25.72 0.21 -3.27
CA TRP A 408 26.74 1.21 -2.96
C TRP A 408 28.12 0.78 -3.49
N GLU A 409 28.47 -0.49 -3.35
CA GLU A 409 29.75 -1.03 -3.86
C GLU A 409 29.85 -0.98 -5.38
N GLU A 410 28.76 -1.29 -6.09
CA GLU A 410 28.72 -1.21 -7.55
C GLU A 410 28.81 0.25 -8.01
N ALA A 411 28.03 1.14 -7.40
CA ALA A 411 28.05 2.57 -7.70
C ALA A 411 29.39 3.25 -7.38
N ALA A 412 30.15 2.70 -6.43
CA ALA A 412 31.49 3.18 -6.10
C ALA A 412 32.56 2.75 -7.13
N LYS A 413 32.34 1.66 -7.88
CA LYS A 413 33.25 1.18 -8.93
C LYS A 413 33.07 1.91 -10.27
N GLU A 414 31.92 2.56 -10.47
CA GLU A 414 31.58 3.32 -11.68
C GLU A 414 32.07 4.78 -11.65
N LYS A 415 32.60 5.24 -10.51
CA LYS A 415 33.21 6.57 -10.33
C LYS A 415 34.72 6.47 -10.33
#